data_AF-A0A382U8K8-F1
#
_entry.id   AF-A0A382U8K8-F1
#
_cell.length_a   1.000
_cell.length_b   1.000
_cell.length_c   1.000
_cell.angle_alpha   90.00
_cell.angle_beta   90.00
_cell.angle_gamma   90.00
#
_symmetry.space_group_name_H-M   'P 1'
#
loop_
_entity.id
_entity.type
_entity.pdbx_description
1 polymer ?
#
loop_
_entity_poly.entity_id
_entity_poly.type
_entity_poly.pdbx_seq_one_letter_code
_entity_poly.pdbx_strand_id
1 'polypeptide(L)'
;MINSRALILIAFSLFLCIVWQTSGLCAIENLVAAWNFNQGTGNTVKDISGNGHNGSISGAKWVQGKFGKALKFNGDGDQVLIPHSDKLNLQKGLTVEAWIYPTGWNPDLNAIAQKWEDGSNRRQYQLTVYKEKNW
;
A
#
# COMPACT_ATOMS: atom_id res chain seq x y z
N MET A 1 -24.50 40.07 21.31
CA MET A 1 -23.96 40.72 20.09
C MET A 1 -22.47 40.48 20.05
N ILE A 2 -21.96 39.64 19.15
CA ILE A 2 -20.53 39.35 19.03
C ILE A 2 -19.87 40.58 18.36
N ASN A 3 -18.80 41.11 18.95
CA ASN A 3 -18.17 42.33 18.45
C ASN A 3 -17.43 42.08 17.12
N SER A 4 -17.42 43.07 16.23
CA SER A 4 -16.85 42.93 14.89
C SER A 4 -15.34 42.67 14.88
N ARG A 5 -14.63 42.98 15.98
CA ARG A 5 -13.20 42.67 16.15
C ARG A 5 -12.96 41.19 16.45
N ALA A 6 -13.87 40.53 17.16
CA ALA A 6 -13.83 39.10 17.47
C ALA A 6 -14.16 38.25 16.23
N LEU A 7 -15.03 38.74 15.34
CA LEU A 7 -15.34 38.05 14.08
C LEU A 7 -14.12 37.98 13.13
N ILE A 8 -13.35 39.07 13.03
CA ILE A 8 -12.15 39.15 12.18
C ILE A 8 -11.04 38.22 12.70
N LEU A 9 -10.85 38.14 14.03
CA LEU A 9 -9.85 37.27 14.64
C LEU A 9 -10.18 35.77 14.47
N ILE A 10 -11.47 35.40 14.57
CA ILE A 10 -11.92 34.02 14.34
C ILE A 10 -11.75 33.63 12.87
N ALA A 11 -12.08 34.52 11.93
CA ALA A 11 -11.89 34.28 10.50
C ALA A 11 -10.41 34.13 10.13
N PHE A 12 -9.52 34.93 10.73
CA PHE A 12 -8.08 34.85 10.47
C PHE A 12 -7.45 33.58 11.06
N SER A 13 -7.93 33.12 12.23
CA SER A 13 -7.50 31.87 12.85
C SER A 13 -7.98 30.63 12.08
N LEU A 14 -9.20 30.66 11.54
CA LEU A 14 -9.73 29.59 10.68
C LEU A 14 -9.00 29.57 9.34
N PHE A 15 -8.69 30.74 8.77
CA PHE A 15 -7.90 30.83 7.55
C PHE A 15 -6.48 30.29 7.77
N LEU A 16 -5.81 30.64 8.88
CA LEU A 16 -4.49 30.11 9.22
C LEU A 16 -4.51 28.58 9.38
N CYS A 17 -5.49 28.00 10.07
CA CYS A 17 -5.59 26.54 10.25
C CYS A 17 -5.74 25.76 8.92
N ILE A 18 -6.36 26.35 7.89
CA ILE A 18 -6.52 25.73 6.58
C ILE A 18 -5.22 25.75 5.77
N VAL A 19 -4.35 26.77 5.96
CA VAL A 19 -3.08 26.89 5.20
C VAL A 19 -1.97 25.94 5.70
N TRP A 20 -2.07 25.40 6.92
CA TRP A 20 -1.11 24.42 7.45
C TRP A 20 -1.46 22.95 7.17
N GLN A 21 -2.64 22.67 6.62
CA GLN A 21 -3.10 21.29 6.37
C GLN A 21 -2.78 20.78 4.95
N THR A 22 -2.24 21.61 4.05
CA THR A 22 -2.15 21.27 2.63
C THR A 22 -0.80 20.71 2.19
N SER A 23 0.23 20.75 3.04
CA SER A 23 1.60 20.33 2.69
C SER A 23 1.84 18.81 2.65
N GLY A 24 0.83 17.98 2.95
CA GLY A 24 0.93 16.51 2.92
C GLY A 24 0.32 15.82 1.69
N LEU A 25 -0.42 16.54 0.83
CA LEU A 25 -1.25 15.91 -0.22
C LEU A 25 -0.49 15.62 -1.52
N CYS A 26 0.64 16.28 -1.77
CA CYS A 26 1.33 16.23 -3.06
C CYS A 26 1.98 14.87 -3.37
N ALA A 27 2.38 14.11 -2.35
CA ALA A 27 2.91 12.75 -2.54
C ALA A 27 1.82 11.69 -2.83
N ILE A 28 0.55 12.02 -2.65
CA ILE A 28 -0.58 11.08 -2.74
C ILE A 28 -1.24 11.11 -4.13
N GLU A 29 -1.06 12.19 -4.90
CA GLU A 29 -1.83 12.40 -6.14
C GLU A 29 -1.58 11.31 -7.20
N ASN A 30 -0.40 10.68 -7.19
CA ASN A 30 -0.05 9.56 -8.06
C ASN A 30 0.08 8.22 -7.31
N LEU A 31 -0.25 8.18 -6.02
CA LEU A 31 -0.20 6.96 -5.24
C LEU A 31 -1.43 6.10 -5.57
N VAL A 32 -1.20 5.01 -6.30
CA VAL A 32 -2.29 4.11 -6.71
C VAL A 32 -2.76 3.25 -5.55
N ALA A 33 -1.84 2.63 -4.79
CA ALA A 33 -2.18 1.79 -3.66
C ALA A 33 -1.04 1.80 -2.63
N ALA A 34 -1.38 1.72 -1.34
CA ALA A 34 -0.40 1.56 -0.28
C ALA A 34 -0.96 0.76 0.89
N TRP A 35 -0.17 -0.20 1.38
CA TRP A 35 -0.52 -1.03 2.55
C TRP A 35 0.59 -0.92 3.59
N ASN A 36 0.30 -0.25 4.70
CA ASN A 36 1.25 -0.06 5.80
C ASN A 36 1.20 -1.18 6.86
N PHE A 37 0.24 -2.10 6.74
CA PHE A 37 0.04 -3.24 7.64
C PHE A 37 -0.24 -2.87 9.12
N ASN A 38 -0.60 -1.62 9.45
CA ASN A 38 -0.78 -1.19 10.83
C ASN A 38 -2.01 -1.79 11.55
N GLN A 39 -2.88 -2.51 10.85
CA GLN A 39 -4.07 -3.13 11.44
C GLN A 39 -3.71 -4.24 12.44
N GLY A 40 -2.69 -5.04 12.12
CA GLY A 40 -2.11 -6.04 13.02
C GLY A 40 -3.02 -7.21 13.43
N THR A 41 -4.28 -7.23 13.00
CA THR A 41 -5.29 -8.24 13.30
C THR A 41 -6.33 -8.32 12.18
N GLY A 42 -7.13 -9.39 12.17
CA GLY A 42 -8.18 -9.63 11.17
C GLY A 42 -7.62 -10.10 9.82
N ASN A 43 -8.51 -10.20 8.83
CA ASN A 43 -8.21 -10.77 7.51
C ASN A 43 -8.22 -9.70 6.39
N THR A 44 -8.06 -8.43 6.75
CA THR A 44 -8.09 -7.33 5.77
C THR A 44 -6.91 -6.40 5.97
N VAL A 45 -6.17 -6.13 4.89
CA VAL A 45 -5.22 -5.02 4.84
C VAL A 45 -5.90 -3.82 4.22
N LYS A 46 -5.83 -2.67 4.90
CA LYS A 46 -6.45 -1.46 4.38
C LYS A 46 -5.50 -0.74 3.45
N ASP A 47 -6.03 -0.29 2.33
CA ASP A 47 -5.36 0.65 1.44
C ASP A 47 -5.43 2.06 2.02
N ILE A 48 -4.26 2.65 2.24
CA ILE A 48 -4.13 4.00 2.80
C ILE A 48 -4.00 5.09 1.72
N SER A 49 -3.95 4.72 0.44
CA SER A 49 -3.94 5.69 -0.67
C SER A 49 -5.27 6.43 -0.82
N GLY A 50 -6.36 5.87 -0.29
CA GLY A 50 -7.71 6.37 -0.47
C GLY A 50 -8.41 5.85 -1.74
N ASN A 51 -7.77 4.98 -2.52
CA ASN A 51 -8.36 4.44 -3.75
C ASN A 51 -9.22 3.18 -3.55
N GLY A 52 -9.26 2.64 -2.33
CA GLY A 52 -10.15 1.54 -1.96
C GLY A 52 -9.61 0.16 -2.32
N HIS A 53 -8.30 0.01 -2.54
CA HIS A 53 -7.66 -1.26 -2.85
C HIS A 53 -7.41 -2.12 -1.62
N ASN A 54 -8.42 -2.30 -0.77
CA ASN A 54 -8.31 -3.16 0.40
C ASN A 54 -8.05 -4.61 -0.02
N GLY A 55 -7.16 -5.28 0.70
CA GLY A 55 -6.77 -6.65 0.42
C GLY A 55 -7.34 -7.64 1.41
N SER A 56 -7.70 -8.83 0.92
CA SER A 56 -8.11 -9.96 1.74
C SER A 56 -6.93 -10.89 2.00
N ILE A 57 -6.64 -11.14 3.27
CA ILE A 57 -5.55 -12.03 3.69
C ILE A 57 -6.02 -13.49 3.61
N SER A 58 -5.23 -14.33 2.96
CA SER A 58 -5.38 -15.79 2.97
C SER A 58 -4.08 -16.41 3.46
N GLY A 59 -4.15 -17.18 4.55
CA GLY A 59 -3.04 -17.96 5.11
C GLY A 59 -1.95 -17.17 5.85
N ALA A 60 -1.57 -15.98 5.36
CA ALA A 60 -0.51 -15.16 5.95
C ALA A 60 -0.84 -14.70 7.39
N LYS A 61 0.20 -14.59 8.22
CA LYS A 61 0.06 -14.28 9.66
C LYS A 61 0.62 -12.91 10.02
N TRP A 62 -0.07 -12.19 10.90
CA TRP A 62 0.44 -10.95 11.47
C TRP A 62 1.66 -11.19 12.38
N VAL A 63 2.72 -10.43 12.17
CA VAL A 63 3.95 -10.44 12.97
C VAL A 63 4.43 -9.02 13.26
N GLN A 64 5.45 -8.88 14.10
CA GLN A 64 6.17 -7.60 14.21
C GLN A 64 7.02 -7.39 12.96
N GLY A 65 6.88 -6.23 12.35
CA GLY A 65 7.61 -5.82 11.16
C GLY A 65 8.78 -4.89 11.49
N LYS A 66 9.46 -4.40 10.45
CA LYS A 66 10.48 -3.36 10.60
C LYS A 66 9.88 -2.07 11.18
N PHE A 67 8.67 -1.73 10.73
CA PHE A 67 7.88 -0.61 11.23
C PHE A 67 6.50 -1.13 11.62
N GLY A 68 6.19 -1.14 12.92
CA GLY A 68 4.93 -1.65 13.42
C GLY A 68 4.73 -3.14 13.10
N LYS A 69 3.69 -3.46 12.32
CA LYS A 69 3.28 -4.82 11.99
C LYS A 69 3.65 -5.18 10.55
N ALA A 70 3.70 -6.48 10.28
CA ALA A 70 3.91 -7.03 8.95
C ALA A 70 3.12 -8.34 8.77
N LEU A 71 3.05 -8.83 7.54
CA LEU A 71 2.59 -10.18 7.24
C LEU A 71 3.78 -11.11 7.01
N LYS A 72 3.74 -12.27 7.65
CA LYS A 72 4.64 -13.39 7.41
C LYS A 72 3.93 -14.39 6.51
N PHE A 73 4.61 -14.75 5.43
CA PHE A 73 4.19 -15.72 4.43
C PHE A 73 4.99 -17.01 4.62
N ASN A 74 4.34 -18.16 4.56
CA ASN A 74 4.96 -19.48 4.72
C ASN A 74 5.50 -20.09 3.41
N GLY A 75 5.15 -19.51 2.26
CA GLY A 75 5.52 -20.01 0.93
C GLY A 75 4.55 -21.04 0.33
N ASP A 76 3.42 -21.31 0.97
CA ASP A 76 2.39 -22.27 0.56
C ASP A 76 1.01 -21.63 0.56
N GLY A 77 0.56 -21.14 -0.61
CA GLY A 77 -0.78 -20.57 -0.80
C GLY A 77 -1.06 -19.22 -0.10
N ASP A 78 -0.16 -18.74 0.75
CA ASP A 78 -0.29 -17.46 1.46
C ASP A 78 -0.29 -16.28 0.49
N GLN A 79 -1.31 -15.43 0.57
CA GLN A 79 -1.40 -14.22 -0.25
C GLN A 79 -2.27 -13.14 0.38
N VAL A 80 -2.12 -11.93 -0.16
CA VAL A 80 -3.09 -10.85 -0.02
C VAL A 80 -3.72 -10.61 -1.38
N LEU A 81 -5.02 -10.90 -1.51
CA LEU A 81 -5.75 -10.70 -2.75
C LEU A 81 -6.35 -9.28 -2.76
N ILE A 82 -5.96 -8.49 -3.75
CA ILE A 82 -6.58 -7.20 -4.06
C ILE A 82 -7.56 -7.41 -5.21
N PRO A 83 -8.85 -7.06 -5.06
CA PRO A 83 -9.81 -7.13 -6.16
C PRO A 83 -9.36 -6.29 -7.36
N HIS A 84 -9.75 -6.73 -8.56
CA HIS A 84 -9.46 -5.99 -9.79
C HIS A 84 -10.01 -4.56 -9.73
N SER A 85 -9.26 -3.62 -10.31
CA SER A 85 -9.69 -2.25 -10.56
C SER A 85 -8.93 -1.69 -11.76
N ASP A 86 -9.59 -0.85 -12.55
CA ASP A 86 -8.97 -0.14 -13.66
C ASP A 86 -7.81 0.76 -13.21
N LYS A 87 -7.83 1.26 -11.98
CA LYS A 87 -6.75 2.06 -11.40
C LYS A 87 -5.44 1.27 -11.24
N LEU A 88 -5.52 -0.06 -11.17
CA LEU A 88 -4.37 -0.96 -11.10
C LEU A 88 -3.87 -1.40 -12.48
N ASN A 89 -4.48 -0.92 -13.57
CA ASN A 89 -4.02 -1.17 -14.93
C ASN A 89 -2.96 -0.12 -15.29
N LEU A 90 -1.71 -0.56 -15.47
CA LEU A 90 -0.59 0.33 -15.76
C LEU A 90 -0.65 0.84 -17.20
N GLN A 91 -0.64 2.17 -17.40
CA GLN A 91 -0.72 2.78 -18.73
C GLN A 91 0.52 3.56 -19.15
N LYS A 92 1.34 4.04 -18.20
CA LYS A 92 2.49 4.93 -18.49
C LYS A 92 3.79 4.45 -17.88
N GLY A 93 3.80 4.30 -16.55
CA GLY A 93 4.98 3.89 -15.78
C GLY A 93 4.56 3.38 -14.41
N LEU A 94 5.44 2.61 -13.79
CA LEU A 94 5.21 2.00 -12.48
C LEU A 94 6.42 2.23 -11.60
N THR A 95 6.17 2.66 -10.36
CA THR A 95 7.12 2.60 -9.26
C THR A 95 6.51 1.71 -8.18
N VAL A 96 7.30 0.74 -7.70
CA VAL A 96 6.91 -0.12 -6.58
C VAL A 96 8.00 -0.03 -5.53
N GLU A 97 7.60 0.14 -4.27
CA GLU A 97 8.46 0.06 -3.11
C GLU A 97 7.88 -0.92 -2.09
N ALA A 98 8.74 -1.65 -1.39
CA ALA A 98 8.31 -2.60 -0.36
C ALA A 98 9.41 -2.82 0.67
N TRP A 99 9.01 -2.99 1.93
CA TRP A 99 9.86 -3.54 2.98
C TRP A 99 9.67 -5.05 3.04
N ILE A 100 10.73 -5.79 2.74
CA ILE A 100 10.73 -7.25 2.70
C ILE A 100 11.82 -7.83 3.59
N TYR A 101 11.56 -9.00 4.17
CA TYR A 101 12.54 -9.77 4.92
C TYR A 101 12.46 -11.24 4.49
N PRO A 102 13.24 -11.64 3.47
CA PRO A 102 13.25 -13.03 3.01
C PRO A 102 13.80 -13.96 4.08
N THR A 103 13.01 -14.94 4.52
CA THR A 103 13.43 -15.94 5.53
C THR A 103 13.80 -17.29 4.94
N GLY A 104 13.58 -17.48 3.65
CA GLY A 104 13.83 -18.72 2.92
C GLY A 104 13.94 -18.42 1.43
N TRP A 105 14.48 -19.39 0.69
CA TRP A 105 14.65 -19.28 -0.75
C TRP A 105 13.93 -20.43 -1.44
N ASN A 106 12.93 -20.13 -2.25
CA ASN A 106 12.44 -21.07 -3.24
C ASN A 106 13.25 -20.87 -4.54
N PRO A 107 13.85 -21.91 -5.15
CA PRO A 107 14.49 -21.80 -6.47
C PRO A 107 13.53 -21.32 -7.58
N ASP A 108 12.22 -21.41 -7.36
CA ASP A 108 11.19 -20.85 -8.21
C ASP A 108 10.98 -19.35 -7.93
N LEU A 109 9.77 -18.85 -8.17
CA LEU A 109 9.43 -17.42 -8.14
C LEU A 109 9.06 -16.95 -6.73
N ASN A 110 9.82 -15.98 -6.19
CA ASN A 110 9.54 -15.33 -4.91
C ASN A 110 8.90 -13.95 -5.16
N ALA A 111 7.62 -13.96 -5.53
CA ALA A 111 6.87 -12.73 -5.83
C ALA A 111 6.63 -11.89 -4.57
N ILE A 112 6.97 -10.60 -4.63
CA ILE A 112 6.66 -9.60 -3.61
C ILE A 112 5.32 -8.96 -3.92
N ALA A 113 5.12 -8.56 -5.17
CA ALA A 113 3.87 -8.00 -5.68
C ALA A 113 3.70 -8.42 -7.14
N GLN A 114 2.48 -8.79 -7.52
CA GLN A 114 2.18 -9.18 -8.90
C GLN A 114 0.75 -8.82 -9.28
N LYS A 115 0.54 -8.59 -10.57
CA LYS A 115 -0.79 -8.53 -11.18
C LYS A 115 -0.91 -9.61 -12.24
N TRP A 116 -1.92 -10.44 -12.08
CA TRP A 116 -2.29 -11.51 -13.01
C TRP A 116 -3.44 -11.05 -13.89
N GLU A 117 -3.44 -11.43 -15.18
CA GLU A 117 -4.59 -11.24 -16.07
C GLU A 117 -5.44 -12.53 -16.14
N ASP A 118 -6.75 -12.38 -16.33
CA ASP A 118 -7.81 -13.37 -16.07
C ASP A 118 -8.01 -14.45 -17.17
N GLY A 119 -7.14 -14.55 -18.18
CA GLY A 119 -7.37 -15.56 -19.21
C GLY A 119 -6.25 -15.85 -20.21
N SER A 120 -5.21 -15.02 -20.31
CA SER A 120 -4.17 -15.19 -21.35
C SER A 120 -2.83 -15.77 -20.86
N ASN A 121 -2.74 -16.19 -19.60
CA ASN A 121 -1.49 -16.67 -18.97
C ASN A 121 -0.37 -15.61 -18.93
N ARG A 122 -0.73 -14.32 -19.06
CA ARG A 122 0.22 -13.21 -19.02
C ARG A 122 0.19 -12.51 -17.67
N ARG A 123 1.34 -12.51 -17.01
CA ARG A 123 1.63 -11.60 -15.89
C ARG A 123 1.74 -10.20 -16.47
N GLN A 124 1.00 -9.23 -15.93
CA GLN A 124 1.15 -7.84 -16.38
C GLN A 124 2.46 -7.26 -15.83
N TYR A 125 2.62 -7.32 -14.51
CA TYR A 125 3.83 -6.90 -13.84
C TYR A 125 4.08 -7.77 -12.62
N GLN A 126 5.35 -7.93 -12.27
CA GLN A 126 5.80 -8.65 -11.09
C GLN A 126 7.05 -7.99 -10.53
N LEU A 127 7.05 -7.72 -9.23
CA LEU A 127 8.24 -7.46 -8.44
C LEU A 127 8.63 -8.76 -7.74
N THR A 128 9.83 -9.26 -7.99
CA THR A 128 10.35 -10.52 -7.43
C THR A 128 11.76 -10.32 -6.91
N VAL A 129 12.15 -11.11 -5.91
CA VAL A 129 13.57 -11.28 -5.57
C VAL A 129 14.10 -12.45 -6.40
N TYR A 130 15.35 -12.35 -6.86
CA TYR A 130 16.13 -13.45 -7.43
C TYR A 130 17.43 -13.61 -6.63
N LYS A 131 17.89 -14.84 -6.42
CA LYS A 131 19.19 -15.15 -5.83
C LYS A 131 20.07 -15.64 -6.97
N GLU A 132 21.16 -14.94 -7.22
CA GLU A 132 22.12 -15.37 -8.23
C GLU A 132 22.63 -16.77 -7.90
N LYS A 133 22.62 -17.62 -8.94
CA LYS A 133 23.23 -18.93 -8.91
C LYS A 133 24.70 -18.72 -9.27
N ASN A 134 25.58 -18.76 -8.28
CA ASN A 134 27.02 -18.78 -8.53
C ASN A 134 27.33 -20.05 -9.32
N TRP A 135 27.87 -19.89 -10.53
CA TRP A 135 28.38 -20.99 -11.35
C TRP A 135 29.74 -21.46 -10.85
#